data_AF-A0A380EES7-F1
#
_entry.id   AF-A0A380EES7-F1
#
_cell.length_a   1.000
_cell.length_b   1.000
_cell.length_c   1.000
_cell.angle_alpha   90.00
_cell.angle_beta   90.00
_cell.angle_gamma   90.00
#
_symmetry.space_group_name_H-M   'P 1'
#
loop_
_entity.id
_entity.type
_entity.pdbx_description
1 polymer ?
#
loop_
_entity_poly.entity_id
_entity_poly.type
_entity_poly.pdbx_seq_one_letter_code
_entity_poly.pdbx_strand_id
1 'polypeptide(L)' 'MAASGNRNWGLNFAKAGRTISEEYNVPLLMKFELHGKNKDVIEFKNKVGNFNENHGREKVQSI' A
#
# COMPACT_ATOMS: atom_id res chain seq x y z
N MET A 1 -1.84 -2.62 3.03
CA MET A 1 -2.32 -1.31 3.54
C MET A 1 -2.03 -0.17 2.55
N ALA A 2 -2.62 1.00 2.73
CA ALA A 2 -2.24 2.24 2.02
C ALA A 2 -2.14 3.41 3.01
N ALA A 3 -1.34 4.43 2.69
CA ALA A 3 -1.14 5.60 3.55
C ALA A 3 -1.26 6.92 2.80
N SER A 4 -1.97 7.88 3.41
CA SER A 4 -2.05 9.25 2.91
C SER A 4 -0.96 10.14 3.52
N GLY A 5 -0.59 11.21 2.83
CA GLY A 5 0.27 12.28 3.34
C GLY A 5 0.25 13.52 2.46
N ASN A 6 1.06 14.51 2.79
CA ASN A 6 1.30 15.69 1.95
C ASN A 6 2.74 15.63 1.42
N ARG A 7 2.95 15.76 0.10
CA ARG A 7 4.29 15.69 -0.51
C ARG A 7 5.19 16.84 -0.10
N ASN A 8 4.62 17.95 0.38
CA ASN A 8 5.39 19.07 0.94
C ASN A 8 6.25 18.66 2.15
N TRP A 9 5.96 17.52 2.79
CA TRP A 9 6.80 16.96 3.84
C TRP A 9 8.02 16.17 3.34
N GLY A 10 8.26 16.13 2.03
CA GLY A 10 9.46 15.55 1.43
C GLY A 10 9.68 14.09 1.84
N LEU A 11 10.82 13.82 2.49
CA LEU A 11 11.17 12.47 2.99
C LEU A 11 10.16 11.92 4.01
N ASN A 12 9.40 12.79 4.68
CA ASN A 12 8.37 12.39 5.63
C ASN A 12 6.99 12.15 4.98
N PHE A 13 6.87 12.22 3.66
CA PHE A 13 5.63 11.94 2.95
C PHE A 13 5.11 10.52 3.24
N ALA A 14 3.94 10.46 3.89
CA ALA A 14 3.24 9.25 4.30
C ALA A 14 4.13 8.29 5.14
N LYS A 15 4.99 8.87 6.00
CA LYS A 15 5.91 8.13 6.89
C LYS A 15 5.22 7.17 7.86
N ALA A 16 4.00 7.50 8.29
CA ALA A 16 3.21 6.60 9.15
C ALA A 16 3.01 5.23 8.50
N GLY A 17 2.66 5.19 7.20
CA GLY A 17 2.50 3.93 6.48
C GLY A 17 3.77 3.09 6.44
N ARG A 18 4.94 3.73 6.27
CA ARG A 18 6.23 3.03 6.33
C ARG A 18 6.47 2.47 7.73
N THR A 19 6.26 3.28 8.77
CA THR A 19 6.48 2.89 10.17
C THR A 19 5.65 1.66 10.52
N ILE A 20 4.35 1.67 10.22
CA ILE A 20 3.46 0.53 10.51
C ILE A 20 3.85 -0.70 9.67
N SER A 21 4.26 -0.50 8.42
CA SER A 21 4.70 -1.59 7.54
C SER A 21 5.93 -2.30 8.08
N GLU A 22 6.91 -1.54 8.55
CA GLU A 22 8.15 -2.06 9.15
C GLU A 22 7.89 -2.70 10.52
N GLU A 23 7.10 -2.04 11.38
CA GLU A 23 6.87 -2.48 12.76
C GLU A 23 6.03 -3.77 12.85
N TYR A 24 5.02 -3.89 11.99
CA TYR A 24 4.09 -5.04 12.01
C TYR A 24 4.35 -6.04 10.89
N ASN A 25 5.42 -5.84 10.09
CA ASN A 25 5.77 -6.68 8.94
C ASN A 25 4.58 -6.91 7.97
N VAL A 26 3.80 -5.85 7.74
CA VAL A 26 2.64 -5.88 6.85
C VAL A 26 2.95 -5.06 5.59
N PRO A 27 2.50 -5.48 4.40
CA PRO A 27 2.87 -4.82 3.15
C PRO A 27 2.19 -3.47 2.97
N LEU A 28 2.99 -2.42 2.78
CA LEU A 28 2.54 -1.11 2.30
C LEU A 28 2.38 -1.13 0.78
N LEU A 29 1.13 -1.22 0.32
CA LEU A 29 0.81 -1.34 -1.10
C LEU A 29 1.02 -0.02 -1.84
N MET A 30 0.65 1.11 -1.24
CA MET A 30 0.82 2.42 -1.86
C MET A 30 0.79 3.59 -0.86
N LYS A 31 1.24 4.76 -1.35
CA LYS A 31 1.14 6.05 -0.69
C LYS A 31 0.42 7.04 -1.62
N PHE A 32 -0.50 7.85 -1.11
CA PHE A 32 -1.23 8.86 -1.89
C PHE A 32 -1.28 10.20 -1.18
N GLU A 33 -1.68 11.26 -1.88
CA GLU A 33 -1.63 12.63 -1.36
C GLU A 33 -3.00 13.15 -0.94
N LEU A 34 -3.10 13.69 0.27
CA LEU A 34 -4.33 14.25 0.85
C LEU A 34 -5.51 13.29 0.72
N HIS A 35 -6.59 13.70 0.06
CA HIS A 35 -7.78 12.87 -0.16
C HIS A 35 -7.64 11.93 -1.37
N GLY A 36 -6.51 11.96 -2.08
CA GLY A 36 -6.27 11.17 -3.28
C GLY A 36 -7.01 11.68 -4.52
N LYS A 37 -6.58 11.20 -5.68
CA LYS A 37 -7.20 11.45 -6.99
C LYS A 37 -7.83 10.16 -7.52
N ASN A 38 -8.67 10.27 -8.55
CA ASN A 38 -9.28 9.09 -9.17
C ASN A 38 -8.26 8.02 -9.61
N LYS A 39 -7.07 8.45 -10.08
CA LYS A 39 -5.98 7.53 -10.40
C LYS A 39 -5.50 6.71 -9.20
N ASP A 40 -5.49 7.29 -8.00
CA ASP A 40 -5.04 6.63 -6.78
C ASP A 40 -6.07 5.58 -6.34
N VAL A 41 -7.36 5.84 -6.58
CA VAL A 41 -8.45 4.86 -6.35
C VAL A 41 -8.29 3.65 -7.27
N ILE A 42 -8.05 3.89 -8.57
CA ILE A 42 -7.85 2.83 -9.56
C ILE A 42 -6.60 2.02 -9.22
N GLU A 43 -5.48 2.69 -8.91
CA GLU A 43 -4.23 2.05 -8.51
C GLU A 43 -4.42 1.20 -7.24
N PHE A 44 -5.15 1.72 -6.24
CA PHE A 44 -5.43 0.98 -5.01
C PHE A 44 -6.18 -0.32 -5.27
N LYS A 45 -7.26 -0.26 -6.06
CA LYS A 45 -8.05 -1.45 -6.42
C LYS A 45 -7.20 -2.51 -7.12
N ASN A 46 -6.38 -2.09 -8.09
CA ASN A 46 -5.50 -3.00 -8.83
C ASN A 46 -4.47 -3.66 -7.90
N LYS A 47 -3.83 -2.89 -7.01
CA LYS A 47 -2.83 -3.43 -6.08
C LYS A 47 -3.43 -4.40 -5.07
N VAL A 48 -4.63 -4.12 -4.57
CA VAL A 48 -5.33 -5.04 -3.65
C VAL A 48 -5.72 -6.33 -4.36
N GLY A 49 -6.23 -6.26 -5.59
CA GLY A 49 -6.54 -7.43 -6.41
C GLY A 49 -5.32 -8.32 -6.62
N ASN A 50 -4.24 -7.73 -7.16
CA ASN A 50 -2.99 -8.44 -7.42
C ASN A 50 -2.38 -9.04 -6.14
N PHE A 51 -2.44 -8.32 -5.03
CA PHE A 51 -1.95 -8.81 -3.74
C PHE A 51 -2.70 -10.06 -3.31
N ASN A 52 -4.04 -10.05 -3.39
CA ASN A 52 -4.87 -11.20 -3.01
C ASN A 52 -4.63 -12.42 -3.92
N GLU A 53 -4.50 -12.20 -5.23
CA GLU A 53 -4.21 -13.28 -6.18
C GLU A 53 -2.85 -13.92 -5.91
N ASN A 54 -1.81 -13.12 -5.71
CA ASN A 54 -0.47 -13.62 -5.42
C ASN A 54 -0.47 -14.43 -4.12
N HIS A 55 -1.12 -13.92 -3.07
CA HIS A 55 -1.22 -14.61 -1.79
C HIS A 55 -1.99 -15.93 -1.89
N GLY A 56 -3.00 -16.01 -2.77
CA GLY A 56 -3.68 -17.25 -3.10
C GLY A 56 -2.75 -18.28 -3.77
N ARG A 57 -1.93 -17.84 -4.73
CA ARG A 57 -0.96 -18.72 -5.42
C ARG A 57 0.13 -19.23 -4.49
N GLU A 58 0.67 -18.38 -3.62
CA GLU A 58 1.70 -18.75 -2.63
C GLU A 58 1.21 -19.87 -1.70
N LYS A 59 -0.06 -19.80 -1.26
CA LYS A 59 -0.67 -20.88 -0.47
C LYS A 59 -0.83 -22.19 -1.24
N VAL A 60 -1.16 -22.13 -2.53
CA VAL A 60 -1.32 -23.31 -3.39
C VAL A 60 0.02 -23.93 -3.78
N GLN A 61 1.11 -23.17 -3.80
CA GLN A 61 2.45 -23.69 -4.10
C GLN A 61 3.22 -24.19 -2.86
N SER A 62 2.74 -23.87 -1.65
CA SER A 62 3.35 -24.29 -0.38
C SER A 62 2.81 -25.63 0.15
N ILE A 63 1.92 -26.29 -0.62
CA ILE A 63 1.40 -27.65 -0.40
C ILE A 63 2.10 -28.63 -1.33
#